data_AF-A0A9J5ZRI6-F1
#
_entry.id   AF-A0A9J5ZRI6-F1
#
_cell.length_a   1.000
_cell.length_b   1.000
_cell.length_c   1.000
_cell.angle_alpha   90.00
_cell.angle_beta   90.00
_cell.angle_gamma   90.00
#
_symmetry.space_group_name_H-M   'P 1'
#
loop_
_entity.id
_entity.type
_entity.pdbx_description
1 polymer ?
#
loop_
_entity_poly.entity_id
_entity_poly.type
_entity_poly.pdbx_seq_one_letter_code
_entity_poly.pdbx_strand_id
1 'polypeptide(L)'
;MAKTKHQKSKPNKQSHAKKHGKQTDISEFRAQLDALGLKIIQVTADGNCFFRALGDQLEGNEEEHEKYRAMTVKFIRGFISDPERERVGARLKLSVFWIPKNKAI
;
A
#
# COMPACT_ATOMS: atom_id res chain seq x y z
N MET A 1 -20.68 -48.62 33.01
CA MET A 1 -20.95 -48.98 31.59
C MET A 1 -21.80 -47.85 31.02
N ALA A 2 -21.55 -47.19 29.90
CA ALA A 2 -21.02 -47.61 28.61
C ALA A 2 -20.20 -46.48 27.94
N LYS A 3 -19.32 -46.89 27.01
CA LYS A 3 -18.49 -46.03 26.16
C LYS A 3 -19.26 -45.68 24.88
N THR A 4 -19.25 -44.41 24.46
CA THR A 4 -19.64 -44.02 23.11
C THR A 4 -18.46 -43.36 22.40
N LYS A 5 -17.87 -44.12 21.46
CA LYS A 5 -16.93 -43.64 20.45
C LYS A 5 -17.71 -42.80 19.44
N HIS A 6 -17.22 -41.62 19.09
CA HIS A 6 -17.63 -40.92 17.87
C HIS A 6 -16.43 -40.56 17.02
N GLN A 7 -16.62 -40.78 15.73
CA GLN A 7 -15.59 -40.88 14.72
C GLN A 7 -15.07 -39.51 14.26
N LYS A 8 -13.77 -39.50 14.02
CA LYS A 8 -12.95 -38.65 13.15
C LYS A 8 -13.72 -37.94 12.01
N SER A 9 -13.57 -36.63 11.93
CA SER A 9 -13.52 -35.93 10.63
C SER A 9 -12.45 -34.84 10.69
N LYS A 10 -11.40 -35.02 9.89
CA LYS A 10 -10.39 -33.98 9.63
C LYS A 10 -11.02 -32.98 8.65
N PRO A 11 -10.98 -31.66 8.88
CA PRO A 11 -11.35 -30.72 7.84
C PRO A 11 -10.35 -30.83 6.69
N ASN A 12 -10.91 -31.16 5.53
CA ASN A 12 -10.20 -31.44 4.30
C ASN A 12 -9.58 -30.16 3.72
N LYS A 13 -8.34 -30.32 3.27
CA LYS A 13 -7.50 -29.36 2.59
C LYS A 13 -8.20 -28.82 1.34
N GLN A 14 -8.65 -27.56 1.38
CA GLN A 14 -8.80 -26.76 0.17
C GLN A 14 -7.62 -25.81 0.11
N SER A 15 -6.48 -26.33 -0.37
CA SER A 15 -5.45 -25.49 -0.93
C SER A 15 -6.09 -24.75 -2.11
N HIS A 16 -6.50 -23.51 -1.88
CA HIS A 16 -6.79 -22.58 -2.97
C HIS A 16 -5.50 -22.49 -3.80
N ALA A 17 -5.43 -23.30 -4.85
CA ALA A 17 -4.43 -23.16 -5.89
C ALA A 17 -4.65 -21.76 -6.45
N LYS A 18 -3.83 -20.81 -5.99
CA LYS A 18 -3.77 -19.46 -6.54
C LYS A 18 -3.56 -19.64 -8.04
N LYS A 19 -4.60 -19.34 -8.83
CA LYS A 19 -4.50 -19.22 -10.28
C LYS A 19 -3.28 -18.34 -10.53
N HIS A 20 -2.21 -18.91 -11.07
CA HIS A 20 -1.08 -18.14 -11.58
C HIS A 20 -1.70 -17.16 -12.58
N GLY A 21 -1.74 -15.87 -12.19
CA GLY A 21 -2.09 -14.81 -13.11
C GLY A 21 -1.20 -14.96 -14.34
N LYS A 22 -1.75 -14.67 -15.52
CA LYS A 22 -1.03 -14.68 -16.80
C LYS A 22 0.36 -14.10 -16.57
N GLN A 23 1.39 -14.93 -16.75
CA GLN A 23 2.79 -14.52 -16.56
C GLN A 23 3.06 -13.47 -17.64
N THR A 24 2.89 -12.20 -17.30
CA THR A 24 3.22 -11.09 -18.20
C THR A 24 4.71 -11.16 -18.43
N ASP A 25 5.12 -11.08 -19.69
CA ASP A 25 6.54 -11.01 -20.02
C ASP A 25 7.11 -9.73 -19.41
N ILE A 26 7.91 -9.89 -18.35
CA ILE A 26 8.58 -8.81 -17.63
C ILE A 26 10.03 -8.61 -18.11
N SER A 27 10.46 -9.31 -19.16
CA SER A 27 11.83 -9.26 -19.66
C SER A 27 12.21 -7.87 -20.17
N GLU A 28 11.35 -7.23 -20.96
CA GLU A 28 11.56 -5.86 -21.43
C GLU A 28 11.69 -4.86 -20.28
N PHE A 29 10.83 -5.01 -19.27
CA PHE A 29 10.86 -4.15 -18.08
C PHE A 29 12.14 -4.37 -17.26
N ARG A 30 12.62 -5.61 -17.15
CA ARG A 30 13.92 -5.91 -16.53
C ARG A 30 15.06 -5.27 -17.29
N ALA A 31 15.09 -5.38 -18.62
CA ALA A 31 16.14 -4.76 -19.43
C ALA A 31 16.19 -3.23 -19.25
N GLN A 32 15.03 -2.58 -19.14
CA GLN A 32 14.94 -1.15 -18.83
C GLN A 32 15.51 -0.81 -17.45
N LEU A 33 15.26 -1.63 -16.43
CA LEU A 33 15.80 -1.44 -15.09
C LEU A 33 17.30 -1.72 -15.03
N ASP A 34 17.77 -2.77 -15.69
CA ASP A 34 19.18 -3.15 -15.74
C ASP A 34 20.03 -2.04 -16.40
N ALA A 35 19.50 -1.39 -17.44
CA ALA A 35 20.13 -0.22 -18.05
C ALA A 35 20.30 0.98 -17.09
N LEU A 36 19.48 1.04 -16.02
CA LEU A 36 19.57 2.02 -14.93
C LEU A 36 20.35 1.50 -13.72
N GLY A 37 20.87 0.26 -13.75
CA GLY A 37 21.50 -0.39 -12.61
C GLY A 37 20.51 -0.79 -11.50
N LEU A 38 19.22 -0.89 -11.82
CA LEU A 38 18.16 -1.31 -10.91
C LEU A 38 17.79 -2.77 -11.16
N LYS A 39 17.25 -3.44 -10.14
CA LYS A 39 16.79 -4.83 -10.23
C LYS A 39 15.41 -5.03 -9.61
N ILE A 40 14.68 -6.01 -10.11
CA ILE A 40 13.39 -6.41 -9.52
C ILE A 40 13.65 -7.41 -8.39
N ILE A 41 13.26 -7.04 -7.17
CA ILE A 41 13.19 -7.96 -6.03
C ILE A 41 11.76 -8.48 -5.93
N GLN A 42 11.61 -9.81 -5.86
CA GLN A 42 10.31 -10.43 -5.64
C GLN A 42 10.01 -10.47 -4.14
N VAL A 43 8.84 -9.97 -3.77
CA VAL A 43 8.27 -10.07 -2.43
C VAL A 43 7.08 -11.02 -2.42
N THR A 44 6.65 -11.44 -1.22
CA THR A 44 5.48 -12.30 -1.07
C THR A 44 4.22 -11.70 -1.71
N ALA A 45 3.61 -12.44 -2.64
CA ALA A 45 2.41 -12.03 -3.39
C ALA A 45 1.11 -12.24 -2.57
N ASP A 46 0.89 -11.38 -1.58
CA ASP A 46 -0.30 -11.29 -0.74
C ASP A 46 -0.91 -9.87 -0.74
N GLY A 47 -1.93 -9.63 0.09
CA GLY A 47 -2.60 -8.32 0.20
C GLY A 47 -1.74 -7.23 0.87
N ASN A 48 -0.56 -7.58 1.38
CA ASN A 48 0.39 -6.66 1.99
C ASN A 48 1.62 -6.42 1.09
N CYS A 49 1.64 -6.93 -0.14
CA CYS A 49 2.80 -6.87 -1.04
C CYS A 49 3.38 -5.45 -1.22
N PHE A 50 2.54 -4.42 -1.20
CA PHE A 50 2.97 -3.02 -1.22
C PHE A 50 3.85 -2.66 -0.01
N PHE A 51 3.41 -3.01 1.21
CA PHE A 51 4.17 -2.73 2.43
C PHE A 51 5.37 -3.67 2.59
N ARG A 52 5.30 -4.89 2.06
CA ARG A 52 6.44 -5.81 1.95
C ARG A 52 7.54 -5.23 1.07
N ALA A 53 7.18 -4.73 -0.12
CA ALA A 53 8.12 -4.03 -1.00
C ALA A 53 8.70 -2.78 -0.33
N LEU A 54 7.89 -2.02 0.40
CA LEU A 54 8.38 -0.85 1.13
C LEU A 54 9.38 -1.24 2.24
N GLY A 55 9.10 -2.30 3.01
CA GLY A 55 10.00 -2.81 4.04
C GLY A 55 11.32 -3.33 3.48
N ASP A 56 11.27 -4.05 2.36
CA ASP A 56 12.47 -4.48 1.63
C ASP A 56 13.30 -3.29 1.13
N GLN A 57 12.67 -2.25 0.57
CA GLN A 57 13.40 -1.09 0.07
C GLN A 57 14.04 -0.23 1.18
N LEU A 58 13.45 -0.19 2.38
CA LEU A 58 13.93 0.65 3.48
C LEU A 58 14.88 -0.09 4.43
N GLU A 59 14.63 -1.38 4.68
CA GLU A 59 15.36 -2.17 5.68
C GLU A 59 15.93 -3.49 5.12
N GLY A 60 15.67 -3.82 3.85
CA GLY A 60 16.06 -5.10 3.26
C GLY A 60 15.29 -6.29 3.83
N ASN A 61 14.16 -6.04 4.50
CA ASN A 61 13.36 -7.07 5.16
C ASN A 61 11.86 -6.87 4.90
N GLU A 62 11.26 -7.76 4.10
CA GLU A 62 9.83 -7.71 3.82
C GLU A 62 8.93 -8.03 5.03
N GLU A 63 9.46 -8.66 6.08
CA GLU A 63 8.67 -9.06 7.26
C GLU A 63 8.29 -7.88 8.16
N GLU A 64 8.94 -6.72 7.98
CA GLU A 64 8.58 -5.47 8.67
C GLU A 64 7.34 -4.78 8.06
N HIS A 65 6.62 -5.43 7.15
CA HIS A 65 5.47 -4.85 6.46
C HIS A 65 4.37 -4.32 7.40
N GLU A 66 4.16 -4.94 8.57
CA GLU A 66 3.15 -4.51 9.55
C GLU A 66 3.46 -3.14 10.16
N LYS A 67 4.74 -2.91 10.50
CA LYS A 67 5.25 -1.62 11.00
C LYS A 67 4.95 -0.51 10.02
N TYR A 68 5.28 -0.72 8.75
CA TYR A 68 5.05 0.26 7.68
C TYR A 68 3.58 0.52 7.40
N ARG A 69 2.75 -0.53 7.44
CA ARG A 69 1.29 -0.38 7.34
C ARG A 69 0.73 0.47 8.48
N ALA A 70 1.14 0.18 9.72
CA ALA A 70 0.68 0.93 10.90
C ALA A 70 1.12 2.39 10.85
N MET A 71 2.37 2.66 10.48
CA MET A 71 2.90 4.02 10.31
C MET A 71 2.13 4.80 9.24
N THR A 72 1.88 4.19 8.08
CA THR A 72 1.14 4.82 6.97
C THR A 72 -0.28 5.18 7.40
N VAL A 73 -1.00 4.26 8.04
CA VAL A 73 -2.36 4.51 8.53
C VAL A 73 -2.38 5.60 9.60
N LYS A 74 -1.42 5.58 10.53
CA LYS A 74 -1.29 6.63 11.56
C LYS A 74 -1.04 8.00 10.94
N PHE A 75 -0.16 8.08 9.94
CA PHE A 75 0.13 9.32 9.23
C PHE A 75 -1.11 9.87 8.52
N ILE A 76 -1.82 9.02 7.76
CA ILE A 76 -3.05 9.42 7.05
C ILE A 76 -4.13 9.90 8.03
N ARG A 77 -4.34 9.16 9.13
CA ARG A 77 -5.29 9.57 10.17
C ARG A 77 -4.91 10.90 10.81
N GLY A 78 -3.65 11.08 11.17
CA GLY A 78 -3.14 12.32 11.74
C GLY A 78 -3.35 13.50 10.79
N PHE A 79 -3.06 13.31 9.50
CA PHE A 79 -3.25 14.32 8.47
C PHE A 79 -4.72 14.68 8.24
N ILE A 80 -5.63 13.71 8.33
CA ILE A 80 -7.07 13.96 8.20
C ILE A 80 -7.61 14.72 9.42
N SER A 81 -7.09 14.42 10.61
CA SER A 81 -7.51 15.05 11.86
C SER A 81 -6.81 16.39 12.14
N ASP A 82 -5.90 16.84 11.27
CA ASP A 82 -5.15 18.08 11.45
C ASP A 82 -6.05 19.31 11.19
N PRO A 83 -6.40 20.11 12.22
CA PRO A 83 -7.23 21.29 12.07
C PRO A 83 -6.53 22.42 11.28
N GLU A 84 -5.20 22.37 11.11
CA GLU A 84 -4.44 23.32 10.28
C GLU A 84 -4.71 23.14 8.77
N ARG A 85 -5.27 22.00 8.37
CA ARG A 85 -5.60 21.69 6.96
C ARG A 85 -6.58 22.68 6.34
N GLU A 86 -7.46 23.31 7.14
CA GLU A 86 -8.33 24.38 6.65
C GLU A 86 -7.59 25.70 6.38
N ARG A 87 -6.48 26.00 7.07
CA ARG A 87 -5.73 27.25 6.88
C ARG A 87 -4.99 27.30 5.55
N VAL A 88 -4.47 26.17 5.08
CA VAL A 88 -3.77 26.11 3.78
C VAL A 88 -4.77 26.27 2.62
N GLY A 89 -6.00 25.76 2.77
CA GLY A 89 -7.11 26.03 1.84
C GLY A 89 -7.65 27.47 1.92
N ALA A 90 -7.70 28.06 3.12
CA ALA A 90 -8.14 29.43 3.33
C ALA A 90 -7.17 30.47 2.73
N ARG A 91 -5.86 30.19 2.73
CA ARG A 91 -4.84 31.07 2.14
C ARG A 91 -4.92 31.16 0.61
N LEU A 92 -5.48 30.14 -0.06
CA LEU A 92 -5.82 30.19 -1.49
C LEU A 92 -7.19 30.84 -1.76
N LYS A 93 -8.10 30.87 -0.78
CA LYS A 93 -9.38 31.61 -0.91
C LYS A 93 -9.20 33.12 -0.74
N LEU A 94 -8.25 33.59 0.09
CA LEU A 94 -8.00 35.02 0.27
C LEU A 94 -7.26 35.69 -0.89
N SER A 95 -6.49 34.96 -1.71
CA SER A 95 -5.79 35.54 -2.86
C SER A 95 -6.68 35.79 -4.08
N VAL A 96 -7.89 35.19 -4.12
CA VAL A 96 -8.84 35.35 -5.24
C VAL A 96 -9.86 36.47 -4.98
N PHE A 97 -9.93 37.02 -3.75
CA PHE A 97 -10.95 38.01 -3.37
C PHE A 97 -10.48 39.48 -3.30
N TRP A 98 -9.27 39.79 -3.78
CA TRP A 98 -8.80 41.18 -3.88
C TRP A 98 -8.18 41.48 -5.25
N ILE A 99 -9.04 41.53 -6.27
CA ILE A 99 -8.76 42.31 -7.50
C ILE A 99 -9.71 43.51 -7.45
N PRO A 100 -9.23 44.73 -7.16
CA PRO A 100 -10.07 45.91 -7.22
C PRO A 100 -10.50 46.13 -8.68
N LYS A 101 -11.79 45.92 -8.97
CA LYS A 101 -12.40 46.52 -10.15
C LYS A 101 -12.57 48.00 -9.84
N ASN A 102 -11.63 48.83 -10.29
CA ASN A 102 -11.85 50.22 -10.68
C ASN A 102 -10.56 50.83 -11.25
N LYS A 103 -10.39 50.70 -12.57
CA LYS A 103 -9.80 51.77 -13.38
C LYS A 103 -10.82 52.08 -14.47
N ALA A 104 -11.66 53.06 -14.16
CA ALA A 104 -12.44 53.77 -15.15
C ALA A 104 -11.47 54.60 -16.02
N ILE A 105 -11.64 54.50 -17.34
CA ILE A 105 -11.37 55.57 -18.30
C ILE A 105 -12.72 55.88 -18.92
#